data_AF-Q8CYS5-F1
#
_entry.id   AF-Q8CYS5-F1
#
_cell.length_a   1.000
_cell.length_b   1.000
_cell.length_c   1.000
_cell.angle_alpha   90.00
_cell.angle_beta   90.00
_cell.angle_gamma   90.00
#
_symmetry.space_group_name_H-M   'P 1'
#
loop_
_entity.id
_entity.type
_entity.pdbx_description
1 polymer ?
#
loop_
_entity_poly.entity_id
_entity_poly.type
_entity_poly.pdbx_seq_one_letter_code
_entity_poly.pdbx_strand_id
1 'polypeptide(L)'
;MESKISILDRLYSWIYIKKLKKLGAIIEENVVICFGAKLFFNEECLIQKDTVIGRFVLIEANRITIGNNCLFFPRTLIYSKETFSLGTRGKISKDCIFRANKINIGREFWCNEAVRIGEGGWNQKSANIKIGDYQFIGPRAQINVSDSVELMGYGGLGIETMIFTHGAGHGQSATDGFYAEQNKVIIQKNVSILTRAIILPGVIVSQGTTVAANAIVTKSFPKHSLIGGVPARYIGQSNKEISVKEQKNIIVDILKEGLGTEPVIKNNSFCFEKFNENITFQYDLEKIESTDNISQRDIIIFYQGTNKCHKNYSTCIDLKSKTISGRASKASEFLRDKFRRKGIILNYKNYSPFSLNYDYLIINKIEV
;
A
#
# COMPACT_ATOMS: atom_id res chain seq x y z
N MET A 1 4.51 23.53 -11.67
CA MET A 1 5.10 22.63 -12.70
C MET A 1 4.01 22.38 -13.72
N GLU A 2 4.23 22.73 -14.99
CA GLU A 2 3.39 22.24 -16.07
C GLU A 2 3.41 20.70 -16.08
N SER A 3 2.26 20.09 -16.36
CA SER A 3 2.16 18.64 -16.39
C SER A 3 3.03 18.07 -17.51
N LYS A 4 3.79 17.00 -17.21
CA LYS A 4 4.62 16.28 -18.18
C LYS A 4 3.84 15.25 -19.00
N ILE A 5 2.56 15.05 -18.72
CA ILE A 5 1.65 14.34 -19.64
C ILE A 5 1.59 15.16 -20.93
N SER A 6 2.18 14.61 -21.99
CA SER A 6 2.33 15.31 -23.26
C SER A 6 0.96 15.67 -23.88
N ILE A 7 0.95 16.70 -24.72
CA ILE A 7 -0.23 17.07 -25.52
C ILE A 7 -0.71 15.86 -26.36
N LEU A 8 0.22 15.05 -26.87
CA LEU A 8 -0.11 13.83 -27.61
C LEU A 8 -0.82 12.78 -26.74
N ASP A 9 -0.36 12.58 -25.49
CA ASP A 9 -1.02 11.67 -24.56
C ASP A 9 -2.43 12.17 -24.20
N ARG A 10 -2.62 13.49 -24.03
CA ARG A 10 -3.93 14.09 -23.78
C ARG A 10 -4.88 13.94 -24.97
N LEU A 11 -4.39 14.16 -26.18
CA LEU A 11 -5.17 13.98 -27.40
C LEU A 11 -5.58 12.51 -27.59
N TYR A 12 -4.63 11.58 -27.45
CA TYR A 12 -4.93 10.14 -27.50
C TYR A 12 -5.96 9.75 -26.43
N SER A 13 -5.75 10.19 -25.18
CA SER A 13 -6.66 9.93 -24.05
C SER A 13 -8.08 10.39 -24.38
N TRP A 14 -8.25 11.60 -24.90
CA TRP A 14 -9.57 12.13 -25.26
C TRP A 14 -10.29 11.28 -26.31
N ILE A 15 -9.60 10.90 -27.38
CA ILE A 15 -10.16 10.03 -28.43
C ILE A 15 -10.50 8.65 -27.86
N TYR A 16 -9.58 8.06 -27.09
CA TYR A 16 -9.73 6.70 -26.61
C TYR A 16 -10.79 6.57 -25.50
N ILE A 17 -10.88 7.54 -24.58
CA ILE A 17 -11.96 7.59 -23.57
C ILE A 17 -13.33 7.66 -24.26
N LYS A 18 -13.49 8.44 -25.34
CA LYS A 18 -14.75 8.44 -26.12
C LYS A 18 -15.07 7.07 -26.69
N LYS A 19 -14.07 6.33 -27.19
CA LYS A 19 -14.26 4.95 -27.67
C LYS A 19 -14.68 4.02 -26.54
N LEU A 20 -14.01 4.07 -25.39
CA LEU A 20 -14.33 3.22 -24.23
C LEU A 20 -15.75 3.51 -23.69
N LYS A 21 -16.16 4.78 -23.61
CA LYS A 21 -17.53 5.16 -23.21
C LYS A 21 -18.59 4.61 -24.17
N LYS A 22 -18.32 4.59 -25.49
CA LYS A 22 -19.20 3.94 -26.48
C LYS A 22 -19.33 2.43 -26.27
N LEU A 23 -18.32 1.79 -25.68
CA LEU A 23 -18.33 0.38 -25.28
C LEU A 23 -18.96 0.16 -23.90
N GLY A 24 -19.54 1.18 -23.26
CA GLY A 24 -20.19 1.08 -21.96
C GLY A 24 -19.28 1.38 -20.75
N ALA A 25 -18.02 1.78 -20.95
CA ALA A 25 -17.16 2.14 -19.83
C ALA A 25 -17.62 3.43 -19.14
N ILE A 26 -17.62 3.42 -17.81
CA ILE A 26 -17.82 4.60 -16.97
C ILE A 26 -16.44 5.17 -16.63
N ILE A 27 -16.11 6.33 -17.20
CA ILE A 27 -14.83 7.01 -16.99
C ILE A 27 -15.12 8.40 -16.45
N GLU A 28 -14.66 8.64 -15.22
CA GLU A 28 -14.88 9.87 -14.47
C GLU A 28 -13.88 10.99 -14.87
N GLU A 29 -13.92 12.11 -14.16
CA GLU A 29 -13.16 13.32 -14.49
C GLU A 29 -11.64 13.17 -14.30
N ASN A 30 -10.87 13.93 -15.06
CA ASN A 30 -9.40 13.97 -15.00
C ASN A 30 -8.68 12.63 -15.25
N VAL A 31 -9.36 11.58 -15.71
CA VAL A 31 -8.73 10.34 -16.13
C VAL A 31 -7.89 10.58 -17.38
N VAL A 32 -6.63 10.13 -17.34
CA VAL A 32 -5.72 10.18 -18.50
C VAL A 32 -5.28 8.76 -18.87
N ILE A 33 -5.55 8.36 -20.10
CA ILE A 33 -5.08 7.11 -20.68
C ILE A 33 -4.05 7.45 -21.75
N CYS A 34 -2.77 7.24 -21.45
CA CYS A 34 -1.66 7.68 -22.29
C CYS A 34 -1.53 6.85 -23.58
N PHE A 35 -0.74 7.37 -24.52
CA PHE A 35 -0.55 6.76 -25.82
C PHE A 35 -0.15 5.27 -25.74
N GLY A 36 -0.80 4.45 -26.55
CA GLY A 36 -0.55 3.01 -26.62
C GLY A 36 -1.13 2.19 -25.47
N ALA A 37 -1.68 2.81 -24.41
CA ALA A 37 -2.41 2.05 -23.40
C ALA A 37 -3.70 1.46 -23.97
N LYS A 38 -4.04 0.24 -23.56
CA LYS A 38 -5.19 -0.53 -24.03
C LYS A 38 -5.93 -1.18 -22.86
N LEU A 39 -7.24 -1.07 -22.90
CA LEU A 39 -8.15 -1.71 -21.96
C LEU A 39 -9.14 -2.58 -22.76
N PHE A 40 -9.29 -3.83 -22.34
CA PHE A 40 -10.23 -4.80 -22.89
C PHE A 40 -11.13 -5.32 -21.77
N PHE A 41 -12.44 -5.19 -21.97
CA PHE A 41 -13.46 -5.65 -21.03
C PHE A 41 -14.68 -6.14 -21.79
N ASN A 42 -15.39 -7.10 -21.19
CA ASN A 42 -16.55 -7.76 -21.79
C ASN A 42 -17.86 -7.46 -21.05
N GLU A 43 -17.78 -7.03 -19.80
CA GLU A 43 -18.95 -6.80 -18.95
C GLU A 43 -18.98 -5.35 -18.41
N GLU A 44 -18.03 -5.00 -17.55
CA GLU A 44 -18.03 -3.70 -16.86
C GLU A 44 -16.64 -3.06 -16.87
N CYS A 45 -16.60 -1.74 -16.99
CA CYS A 45 -15.36 -0.97 -16.85
C CYS A 45 -15.67 0.36 -16.15
N LEU A 46 -15.16 0.51 -14.93
CA LEU A 46 -15.21 1.75 -14.15
C LEU A 46 -13.79 2.25 -13.89
N ILE A 47 -13.52 3.50 -14.27
CA ILE A 47 -12.29 4.21 -13.93
C ILE A 47 -12.67 5.53 -13.26
N GLN A 48 -12.34 5.64 -11.97
CA GLN A 48 -12.65 6.79 -11.16
C GLN A 48 -11.62 7.93 -11.31
N LYS A 49 -11.97 9.09 -10.74
CA LYS A 49 -11.32 10.39 -10.95
C LYS A 49 -9.81 10.38 -10.81
N ASP A 50 -9.14 11.32 -11.48
CA ASP A 50 -7.72 11.65 -11.29
C ASP A 50 -6.74 10.47 -11.51
N THR A 51 -7.19 9.44 -12.21
CA THR A 51 -6.39 8.24 -12.52
C THR A 51 -5.55 8.43 -13.78
N VAL A 52 -4.29 8.03 -13.73
CA VAL A 52 -3.38 8.07 -14.90
C VAL A 52 -2.94 6.65 -15.26
N ILE A 53 -3.25 6.25 -16.49
CA ILE A 53 -2.79 5.01 -17.10
C ILE A 53 -1.66 5.34 -18.08
N GLY A 54 -0.44 4.94 -17.74
CA GLY A 54 0.79 5.23 -18.49
C GLY A 54 0.87 4.55 -19.85
N ARG A 55 1.87 4.94 -20.65
CA ARG A 55 2.02 4.45 -22.02
C ARG A 55 2.21 2.94 -22.08
N PHE A 56 1.59 2.30 -23.07
CA PHE A 56 1.71 0.85 -23.31
C PHE A 56 1.31 -0.02 -22.10
N VAL A 57 0.47 0.50 -21.20
CA VAL A 57 -0.20 -0.32 -20.19
C VAL A 57 -1.31 -1.12 -20.87
N LEU A 58 -1.36 -2.41 -20.61
CA LEU A 58 -2.42 -3.30 -21.10
C LEU A 58 -3.19 -3.85 -19.89
N ILE A 59 -4.51 -3.62 -19.85
CA ILE A 59 -5.41 -4.18 -18.83
C ILE A 59 -6.52 -4.96 -19.54
N GLU A 60 -6.61 -6.26 -19.28
CA GLU A 60 -7.64 -7.12 -19.82
C GLU A 60 -8.33 -7.88 -18.69
N ALA A 61 -9.65 -7.68 -18.55
CA ALA A 61 -10.51 -8.42 -17.62
C ALA A 61 -11.98 -8.27 -18.01
N ASN A 62 -12.84 -9.26 -17.73
CA ASN A 62 -14.29 -9.10 -17.96
C ASN A 62 -14.85 -7.88 -17.23
N ARG A 63 -14.47 -7.69 -15.96
CA ARG A 63 -14.82 -6.53 -15.14
C ARG A 63 -13.56 -5.79 -14.67
N ILE A 64 -13.46 -4.51 -15.00
CA ILE A 64 -12.39 -3.61 -14.59
C ILE A 64 -12.94 -2.55 -13.63
N THR A 65 -12.33 -2.39 -12.45
CA THR A 65 -12.69 -1.34 -11.49
C THR A 65 -11.45 -0.67 -10.93
N ILE A 66 -11.23 0.59 -11.28
CA ILE A 66 -10.06 1.37 -10.86
C ILE A 66 -10.54 2.56 -10.02
N GLY A 67 -10.06 2.63 -8.77
CA GLY A 67 -10.44 3.66 -7.82
C GLY A 67 -9.84 5.04 -8.12
N ASN A 68 -10.23 6.04 -7.33
CA ASN A 68 -9.74 7.41 -7.52
C ASN A 68 -8.22 7.50 -7.41
N ASN A 69 -7.62 8.39 -8.20
CA ASN A 69 -6.23 8.79 -8.12
C ASN A 69 -5.23 7.61 -8.20
N CYS A 70 -5.52 6.62 -9.04
CA CYS A 70 -4.60 5.51 -9.28
C CYS A 70 -3.55 5.86 -10.35
N LEU A 71 -2.36 5.29 -10.24
CA LEU A 71 -1.27 5.49 -11.18
C LEU A 71 -0.74 4.15 -11.72
N PHE A 72 -0.79 3.98 -13.03
CA PHE A 72 -0.13 2.87 -13.73
C PHE A 72 1.03 3.42 -14.54
N PHE A 73 2.21 2.89 -14.30
CA PHE A 73 3.41 3.31 -15.02
C PHE A 73 3.61 2.47 -16.30
N PRO A 74 4.46 2.94 -17.24
CA PRO A 74 4.54 2.33 -18.56
C PRO A 74 4.89 0.84 -18.58
N ARG A 75 4.40 0.14 -19.61
CA ARG A 75 4.69 -1.29 -19.90
C ARG A 75 4.24 -2.27 -18.82
N THR A 76 3.23 -1.89 -18.04
CA THR A 76 2.56 -2.80 -17.10
C THR A 76 1.50 -3.62 -17.84
N LEU A 77 1.54 -4.94 -17.65
CA LEU A 77 0.60 -5.90 -18.23
C LEU A 77 -0.26 -6.52 -17.13
N ILE A 78 -1.58 -6.37 -17.24
CA ILE A 78 -2.56 -6.94 -16.33
C ILE A 78 -3.54 -7.76 -17.14
N TYR A 79 -3.61 -9.06 -16.85
CA TYR A 79 -4.56 -9.98 -17.46
C TYR A 79 -5.29 -10.74 -16.36
N SER A 80 -6.61 -10.65 -16.37
CA SER A 80 -7.48 -11.38 -15.46
C SER A 80 -8.63 -12.03 -16.22
N LYS A 81 -8.97 -13.30 -15.95
CA LYS A 81 -10.12 -13.91 -16.65
C LYS A 81 -11.45 -13.28 -16.26
N GLU A 82 -11.63 -12.95 -14.98
CA GLU A 82 -12.88 -12.42 -14.45
C GLU A 82 -12.76 -10.95 -14.03
N THR A 83 -12.04 -10.65 -12.94
CA THR A 83 -12.07 -9.31 -12.34
C THR A 83 -10.68 -8.74 -12.11
N PHE A 84 -10.42 -7.54 -12.60
CA PHE A 84 -9.32 -6.70 -12.12
C PHE A 84 -9.88 -5.50 -11.35
N SER A 85 -9.47 -5.35 -10.09
CA SER A 85 -9.81 -4.18 -9.29
C SER A 85 -8.61 -3.62 -8.53
N LEU A 86 -8.50 -2.29 -8.51
CA LEU A 86 -7.50 -1.54 -7.76
C LEU A 86 -8.18 -0.42 -6.97
N GLY A 87 -8.01 -0.44 -5.65
CA GLY A 87 -8.59 0.57 -4.76
C GLY A 87 -7.95 1.95 -4.93
N THR A 88 -8.62 2.95 -4.36
CA THR A 88 -8.21 4.37 -4.41
C THR A 88 -6.73 4.55 -4.04
N ARG A 89 -6.03 5.40 -4.80
CA ARG A 89 -4.61 5.75 -4.62
C ARG A 89 -3.67 4.55 -4.73
N GLY A 90 -4.02 3.57 -5.57
CA GLY A 90 -3.13 2.49 -5.95
C GLY A 90 -2.07 2.94 -6.97
N LYS A 91 -0.81 2.52 -6.76
CA LYS A 91 0.31 2.71 -7.68
C LYS A 91 0.82 1.35 -8.14
N ILE A 92 0.90 1.15 -9.46
CA ILE A 92 1.62 0.03 -10.07
C ILE A 92 2.73 0.58 -10.96
N SER A 93 3.97 0.34 -10.58
CA SER A 93 5.16 0.84 -11.28
C SER A 93 5.39 0.14 -12.62
N LYS A 94 6.43 0.57 -13.34
CA LYS A 94 6.73 0.13 -14.70
C LYS A 94 7.11 -1.34 -14.74
N ASP A 95 6.91 -1.94 -15.91
CA ASP A 95 7.39 -3.29 -16.24
C ASP A 95 6.79 -4.41 -15.37
N CYS A 96 5.66 -4.16 -14.70
CA CYS A 96 5.01 -5.18 -13.88
C CYS A 96 4.10 -6.08 -14.70
N ILE A 97 3.96 -7.33 -14.27
CA ILE A 97 3.06 -8.32 -14.88
C ILE A 97 2.14 -8.86 -13.79
N PHE A 98 0.84 -8.89 -14.07
CA PHE A 98 -0.18 -9.47 -13.19
C PHE A 98 -1.07 -10.41 -14.00
N ARG A 99 -1.16 -11.67 -13.56
CA ARG A 99 -1.97 -12.72 -14.17
C ARG A 99 -2.63 -13.59 -13.09
N ALA A 100 -3.96 -13.71 -13.14
CA ALA A 100 -4.76 -14.62 -12.30
C ALA A 100 -6.19 -14.74 -12.88
N ASN A 101 -7.09 -15.53 -12.29
CA ASN A 101 -8.51 -15.47 -12.65
C ASN A 101 -9.20 -14.23 -12.08
N LYS A 102 -8.87 -13.89 -10.83
CA LYS A 102 -9.34 -12.70 -10.11
C LYS A 102 -8.17 -12.00 -9.48
N ILE A 103 -8.09 -10.69 -9.69
CA ILE A 103 -7.10 -9.80 -9.11
C ILE A 103 -7.86 -8.67 -8.39
N ASN A 104 -7.87 -8.71 -7.05
CA ASN A 104 -8.59 -7.75 -6.23
C ASN A 104 -7.63 -7.07 -5.27
N ILE A 105 -7.39 -5.78 -5.47
CA ILE A 105 -6.39 -5.00 -4.73
C ILE A 105 -7.07 -3.83 -4.03
N GLY A 106 -6.80 -3.70 -2.72
CA GLY A 106 -7.31 -2.64 -1.86
C GLY A 106 -6.75 -1.25 -2.18
N ARG A 107 -7.09 -0.28 -1.33
CA ARG A 107 -6.61 1.11 -1.47
C ARG A 107 -5.18 1.28 -0.96
N GLU A 108 -4.53 2.36 -1.39
CA GLU A 108 -3.16 2.71 -0.97
C GLU A 108 -2.16 1.56 -1.23
N PHE A 109 -2.36 0.84 -2.34
CA PHE A 109 -1.44 -0.19 -2.81
C PHE A 109 -0.20 0.44 -3.44
N TRP A 110 0.99 0.02 -3.01
CA TRP A 110 2.26 0.49 -3.54
C TRP A 110 3.05 -0.67 -4.12
N CYS A 111 3.05 -0.79 -5.45
CA CYS A 111 3.79 -1.83 -6.17
C CYS A 111 4.93 -1.20 -6.99
N ASN A 112 6.14 -1.73 -6.77
CA ASN A 112 7.35 -1.28 -7.43
C ASN A 112 7.67 -2.06 -8.69
N GLU A 113 8.75 -1.66 -9.35
CA GLU A 113 9.09 -2.07 -10.71
C GLU A 113 9.30 -3.56 -10.85
N ALA A 114 8.94 -4.07 -12.02
CA ALA A 114 9.22 -5.44 -12.44
C ALA A 114 8.69 -6.52 -11.48
N VAL A 115 7.67 -6.20 -10.69
CA VAL A 115 6.92 -7.19 -9.91
C VAL A 115 6.18 -8.12 -10.87
N ARG A 116 6.25 -9.42 -10.61
CA ARG A 116 5.61 -10.47 -11.42
C ARG A 116 4.65 -11.28 -10.56
N ILE A 117 3.38 -11.25 -10.91
CA ILE A 117 2.32 -12.01 -10.25
C ILE A 117 1.66 -12.91 -11.29
N GLY A 118 1.57 -14.20 -10.97
CA GLY A 118 1.24 -15.27 -11.91
C GLY A 118 2.44 -15.64 -12.78
N GLU A 119 2.50 -16.89 -13.25
CA GLU A 119 3.52 -17.36 -14.22
C GLU A 119 3.01 -18.53 -15.05
N GLY A 120 3.34 -19.79 -14.73
CA GLY A 120 2.89 -20.96 -15.49
C GLY A 120 1.47 -21.41 -15.12
N GLY A 121 1.11 -21.30 -13.83
CA GLY A 121 -0.15 -21.84 -13.29
C GLY A 121 -1.30 -20.85 -13.13
N TRP A 122 -1.12 -19.59 -13.56
CA TRP A 122 -2.08 -18.50 -13.24
C TRP A 122 -3.50 -18.73 -13.79
N ASN A 123 -3.64 -19.59 -14.80
CA ASN A 123 -4.89 -19.90 -15.47
C ASN A 123 -5.63 -21.09 -14.82
N GLN A 124 -5.07 -21.72 -13.79
CA GLN A 124 -5.76 -22.74 -13.01
C GLN A 124 -6.93 -22.13 -12.25
N LYS A 125 -8.04 -22.86 -12.09
CA LYS A 125 -9.30 -22.35 -11.47
C LYS A 125 -9.09 -21.70 -10.09
N SER A 126 -8.15 -22.20 -9.30
CA SER A 126 -7.83 -21.73 -7.95
C SER A 126 -6.88 -20.53 -7.90
N ALA A 127 -6.23 -20.17 -9.01
CA ALA A 127 -5.23 -19.10 -9.04
C ALA A 127 -5.90 -17.71 -8.99
N ASN A 128 -6.01 -17.17 -7.77
CA ASN A 128 -6.56 -15.85 -7.50
C ASN A 128 -5.61 -15.01 -6.64
N ILE A 129 -5.69 -13.69 -6.77
CA ILE A 129 -4.89 -12.72 -6.02
C ILE A 129 -5.83 -11.79 -5.29
N LYS A 130 -5.70 -11.77 -3.95
CA LYS A 130 -6.39 -10.80 -3.10
C LYS A 130 -5.36 -10.04 -2.28
N ILE A 131 -5.36 -8.72 -2.41
CA ILE A 131 -4.45 -7.82 -1.71
C ILE A 131 -5.28 -6.78 -0.96
N GLY A 132 -5.08 -6.68 0.35
CA GLY A 132 -5.74 -5.71 1.21
C GLY A 132 -5.15 -4.30 1.11
N ASP A 133 -5.69 -3.40 1.92
CA ASP A 133 -5.27 -2.00 1.94
C ASP A 133 -3.83 -1.82 2.43
N TYR A 134 -3.17 -0.74 1.99
CA TYR A 134 -1.83 -0.33 2.44
C TYR A 134 -0.75 -1.41 2.29
N GLN A 135 -0.88 -2.28 1.29
CA GLN A 135 0.14 -3.26 0.97
C GLN A 135 1.26 -2.60 0.15
N PHE A 136 2.50 -2.84 0.56
CA PHE A 136 3.70 -2.54 -0.21
C PHE A 136 4.27 -3.81 -0.85
N ILE A 137 4.71 -3.73 -2.10
CA ILE A 137 5.46 -4.78 -2.79
C ILE A 137 6.70 -4.16 -3.44
N GLY A 138 7.87 -4.57 -2.96
CA GLY A 138 9.17 -4.13 -3.43
C GLY A 138 9.49 -4.64 -4.83
N PRO A 139 10.48 -4.01 -5.50
CA PRO A 139 10.79 -4.29 -6.88
C PRO A 139 11.20 -5.76 -7.07
N ARG A 140 10.84 -6.31 -8.23
CA ARG A 140 11.17 -7.69 -8.65
C ARG A 140 10.66 -8.79 -7.72
N ALA A 141 9.75 -8.49 -6.80
CA ALA A 141 9.05 -9.53 -6.05
C ALA A 141 8.23 -10.41 -7.01
N GLN A 142 8.14 -11.70 -6.70
CA GLN A 142 7.44 -12.68 -7.53
C GLN A 142 6.39 -13.42 -6.71
N ILE A 143 5.19 -13.58 -7.26
CA ILE A 143 4.10 -14.34 -6.65
C ILE A 143 3.59 -15.32 -7.70
N ASN A 144 4.03 -16.57 -7.61
CA ASN A 144 3.66 -17.60 -8.59
C ASN A 144 2.42 -18.38 -8.10
N VAL A 145 1.29 -18.12 -8.76
CA VAL A 145 -0.02 -18.68 -8.41
C VAL A 145 -0.44 -19.85 -9.31
N SER A 146 -0.62 -21.02 -8.69
CA SER A 146 -1.46 -22.12 -9.17
C SER A 146 -2.68 -22.31 -8.25
N ASP A 147 -2.50 -21.99 -6.96
CA ASP A 147 -3.56 -21.69 -6.00
C ASP A 147 -3.48 -20.22 -5.55
N SER A 148 -4.44 -19.78 -4.74
CA SER A 148 -4.64 -18.40 -4.34
C SER A 148 -3.52 -17.86 -3.44
N VAL A 149 -3.23 -16.56 -3.57
CA VAL A 149 -2.44 -15.81 -2.60
C VAL A 149 -3.27 -14.68 -2.04
N GLU A 150 -3.33 -14.60 -0.71
CA GLU A 150 -4.00 -13.51 -0.01
C GLU A 150 -3.02 -12.72 0.84
N LEU A 151 -2.79 -11.46 0.47
CA LEU A 151 -2.06 -10.49 1.27
C LEU A 151 -3.09 -9.64 2.01
N MET A 152 -3.19 -9.75 3.34
CA MET A 152 -4.27 -9.11 4.11
C MET A 152 -4.09 -7.60 4.32
N GLY A 153 -2.99 -7.02 3.82
CA GLY A 153 -2.70 -5.58 3.85
C GLY A 153 -1.89 -5.13 5.06
N TYR A 154 -1.57 -3.83 5.09
CA TYR A 154 -0.74 -3.18 6.12
C TYR A 154 0.65 -3.79 6.27
N GLY A 155 1.13 -4.53 5.27
CA GLY A 155 2.39 -5.24 5.27
C GLY A 155 3.28 -4.87 4.10
N GLY A 156 4.47 -5.47 4.07
CA GLY A 156 5.46 -5.26 3.02
C GLY A 156 6.06 -6.56 2.54
N LEU A 157 6.06 -6.75 1.22
CA LEU A 157 6.97 -7.68 0.55
C LEU A 157 8.22 -6.90 0.15
N GLY A 158 9.38 -7.32 0.63
CA GLY A 158 10.66 -6.70 0.33
C GLY A 158 11.10 -6.89 -1.12
N ILE A 159 12.29 -6.40 -1.44
CA ILE A 159 12.91 -6.57 -2.76
C ILE A 159 13.09 -8.06 -3.05
N GLU A 160 12.70 -8.51 -4.24
CA GLU A 160 12.95 -9.89 -4.72
C GLU A 160 12.42 -10.99 -3.79
N THR A 161 11.42 -10.71 -2.95
CA THR A 161 10.72 -11.76 -2.20
C THR A 161 9.93 -12.64 -3.15
N MET A 162 9.78 -13.92 -2.82
CA MET A 162 9.07 -14.87 -3.66
C MET A 162 8.00 -15.62 -2.85
N ILE A 163 6.83 -15.80 -3.44
CA ILE A 163 5.74 -16.60 -2.88
C ILE A 163 5.34 -17.65 -3.92
N PHE A 164 5.30 -18.92 -3.52
CA PHE A 164 4.89 -20.03 -4.37
C PHE A 164 3.67 -20.73 -3.77
N THR A 165 2.71 -21.12 -4.62
CA THR A 165 1.54 -21.90 -4.20
C THR A 165 1.51 -23.32 -4.77
N HIS A 166 2.60 -23.78 -5.37
CA HIS A 166 2.78 -25.16 -5.80
C HIS A 166 4.22 -25.61 -5.62
N GLY A 167 4.38 -26.91 -5.44
CA GLY A 167 5.65 -27.64 -5.46
C GLY A 167 5.68 -28.68 -6.59
N ALA A 168 6.76 -29.47 -6.63
CA ALA A 168 7.11 -30.45 -7.67
C ALA A 168 7.46 -29.86 -9.05
N GLY A 169 8.59 -30.34 -9.59
CA GLY A 169 9.00 -30.09 -10.98
C GLY A 169 8.47 -31.18 -11.91
N HIS A 170 8.41 -30.87 -13.21
CA HIS A 170 8.18 -31.88 -14.25
C HIS A 170 9.19 -33.03 -14.08
N GLY A 171 8.70 -34.26 -13.95
CA GLY A 171 9.51 -35.48 -13.81
C GLY A 171 9.60 -36.06 -12.41
N GLN A 172 9.12 -35.37 -11.37
CA GLN A 172 8.97 -35.94 -10.03
C GLN A 172 7.56 -36.53 -9.87
N SER A 173 7.36 -37.77 -10.31
CA SER A 173 6.03 -38.38 -10.30
C SER A 173 5.52 -38.64 -8.89
N ALA A 174 4.27 -38.30 -8.63
CA ALA A 174 3.59 -38.71 -7.40
C ALA A 174 3.49 -40.25 -7.28
N THR A 175 3.48 -40.98 -8.40
CA THR A 175 3.52 -42.46 -8.39
C THR A 175 4.84 -43.01 -7.87
N ASP A 176 5.92 -42.23 -7.97
CA ASP A 176 7.25 -42.60 -7.48
C ASP A 176 7.46 -42.10 -6.04
N GLY A 177 6.40 -41.64 -5.38
CA GLY A 177 6.42 -41.14 -4.01
C GLY A 177 6.90 -39.70 -3.86
N PHE A 178 7.10 -38.96 -4.95
CA PHE A 178 7.45 -37.54 -4.86
C PHE A 178 6.26 -36.71 -4.38
N TYR A 179 6.57 -35.68 -3.59
CA TYR A 179 5.59 -34.77 -3.06
C TYR A 179 5.16 -33.75 -4.13
N ALA A 180 3.89 -33.81 -4.54
CA ALA A 180 3.25 -32.81 -5.39
C ALA A 180 2.22 -32.03 -4.55
N GLU A 181 2.45 -30.73 -4.38
CA GLU A 181 1.54 -29.87 -3.61
C GLU A 181 1.07 -28.68 -4.42
N GLN A 182 -0.16 -28.26 -4.15
CA GLN A 182 -0.73 -27.01 -4.61
C GLN A 182 -1.62 -26.48 -3.50
N ASN A 183 -1.17 -25.41 -2.85
CA ASN A 183 -1.80 -24.91 -1.64
C ASN A 183 -1.74 -23.39 -1.59
N LYS A 184 -2.89 -22.80 -1.27
CA LYS A 184 -3.07 -21.38 -0.97
C LYS A 184 -2.04 -20.88 0.06
N VAL A 185 -1.53 -19.67 -0.15
CA VAL A 185 -0.69 -18.94 0.82
C VAL A 185 -1.44 -17.73 1.36
N ILE A 186 -1.36 -17.50 2.68
CA ILE A 186 -2.00 -16.36 3.35
C ILE A 186 -0.95 -15.58 4.12
N ILE A 187 -0.81 -14.30 3.81
CA ILE A 187 0.01 -13.35 4.55
C ILE A 187 -0.93 -12.45 5.33
N GLN A 188 -0.93 -12.56 6.66
CA GLN A 188 -1.82 -11.78 7.52
C GLN A 188 -1.39 -10.30 7.62
N LYS A 189 -2.18 -9.50 8.34
CA LYS A 189 -1.93 -8.05 8.48
C LYS A 189 -0.62 -7.75 9.20
N ASN A 190 -0.04 -6.59 8.91
CA ASN A 190 1.18 -6.08 9.58
C ASN A 190 2.40 -7.02 9.46
N VAL A 191 2.44 -7.89 8.45
CA VAL A 191 3.58 -8.78 8.20
C VAL A 191 4.64 -8.05 7.39
N SER A 192 5.90 -8.21 7.79
CA SER A 192 7.06 -7.72 7.05
C SER A 192 7.88 -8.90 6.54
N ILE A 193 7.89 -9.10 5.22
CA ILE A 193 8.73 -10.11 4.56
C ILE A 193 9.92 -9.39 3.96
N LEU A 194 11.11 -9.58 4.55
CA LEU A 194 12.30 -8.86 4.13
C LEU A 194 12.91 -9.45 2.86
N THR A 195 13.83 -8.68 2.26
CA THR A 195 14.47 -8.95 0.97
C THR A 195 14.82 -10.42 0.73
N ARG A 196 14.44 -10.94 -0.44
CA ARG A 196 14.75 -12.31 -0.90
C ARG A 196 14.26 -13.46 -0.02
N ALA A 197 13.39 -13.20 0.94
CA ALA A 197 12.70 -14.29 1.63
C ALA A 197 11.73 -15.00 0.68
N ILE A 198 11.60 -16.32 0.85
CA ILE A 198 10.75 -17.21 0.06
C ILE A 198 9.69 -17.82 0.96
N ILE A 199 8.42 -17.75 0.53
CA ILE A 199 7.30 -18.38 1.20
C ILE A 199 6.84 -19.58 0.36
N LEU A 200 6.86 -20.76 0.97
CA LEU A 200 6.47 -22.01 0.32
C LEU A 200 4.94 -22.24 0.38
N PRO A 201 4.41 -23.18 -0.44
CA PRO A 201 2.98 -23.44 -0.51
C PRO A 201 2.36 -23.80 0.85
N GLY A 202 1.08 -23.45 1.03
CA GLY A 202 0.31 -23.77 2.24
C GLY A 202 0.68 -22.98 3.50
N VAL A 203 1.70 -22.11 3.43
CA VAL A 203 2.13 -21.30 4.57
C VAL A 203 1.12 -20.19 4.87
N ILE A 204 0.83 -20.03 6.16
CA ILE A 204 0.13 -18.87 6.72
C ILE A 204 1.14 -18.08 7.55
N VAL A 205 1.54 -16.90 7.07
CA VAL A 205 2.39 -15.99 7.85
C VAL A 205 1.49 -15.16 8.76
N SER A 206 1.52 -15.51 10.06
CA SER A 206 0.67 -14.90 11.09
C SER A 206 0.88 -13.40 11.26
N GLN A 207 -0.15 -12.73 11.77
CA GLN A 207 -0.18 -11.28 11.94
C GLN A 207 1.03 -10.77 12.74
N GLY A 208 1.61 -9.67 12.24
CA GLY A 208 2.75 -8.99 12.86
C GLY A 208 4.07 -9.77 12.80
N THR A 209 4.14 -10.92 12.13
CA THR A 209 5.38 -11.67 11.94
C THR A 209 6.36 -10.88 11.06
N THR A 210 7.64 -10.95 11.42
CA THR A 210 8.75 -10.47 10.59
C THR A 210 9.55 -11.67 10.08
N VAL A 211 9.71 -11.75 8.76
CA VAL A 211 10.52 -12.77 8.09
C VAL A 211 11.85 -12.13 7.71
N ALA A 212 12.95 -12.64 8.27
CA ALA A 212 14.29 -12.17 7.99
C ALA A 212 14.66 -12.34 6.51
N ALA A 213 15.61 -11.52 6.04
CA ALA A 213 16.09 -11.59 4.67
C ALA A 213 16.65 -12.99 4.34
N ASN A 214 16.50 -13.42 3.09
CA ASN A 214 16.92 -14.75 2.58
C ASN A 214 16.31 -15.96 3.31
N ALA A 215 15.31 -15.79 4.19
CA ALA A 215 14.69 -16.92 4.88
C ALA A 215 13.80 -17.73 3.92
N ILE A 216 13.78 -19.06 4.06
CA ILE A 216 12.85 -19.95 3.34
C ILE A 216 11.82 -20.46 4.33
N VAL A 217 10.61 -19.91 4.28
CA VAL A 217 9.51 -20.24 5.20
C VAL A 217 8.80 -21.48 4.70
N THR A 218 9.01 -22.59 5.40
CA THR A 218 8.46 -23.91 5.04
C THR A 218 7.24 -24.32 5.88
N LYS A 219 6.87 -23.51 6.89
CA LYS A 219 5.73 -23.76 7.77
C LYS A 219 5.26 -22.47 8.43
N SER A 220 4.03 -22.47 8.92
CA SER A 220 3.45 -21.37 9.69
C SER A 220 4.05 -21.27 11.09
N PHE A 221 4.14 -20.04 11.61
CA PHE A 221 4.62 -19.73 12.97
C PHE A 221 3.58 -18.88 13.72
N PRO A 222 3.62 -18.82 15.07
CA PRO A 222 2.73 -17.97 15.86
C PRO A 222 2.77 -16.49 15.47
N LYS A 223 1.74 -15.73 15.87
CA LYS A 223 1.70 -14.27 15.69
C LYS A 223 2.91 -13.60 16.34
N HIS A 224 3.32 -12.46 15.77
CA HIS A 224 4.45 -11.68 16.26
C HIS A 224 5.78 -12.46 16.32
N SER A 225 5.95 -13.47 15.48
CA SER A 225 7.21 -14.19 15.40
C SER A 225 8.23 -13.37 14.60
N LEU A 226 9.48 -13.39 15.04
CA LEU A 226 10.64 -13.13 14.20
C LEU A 226 11.17 -14.49 13.74
N ILE A 227 11.21 -14.71 12.43
CA ILE A 227 11.67 -15.98 11.84
C ILE A 227 12.77 -15.75 10.82
N GLY A 228 13.70 -16.71 10.71
CA GLY A 228 14.82 -16.62 9.77
C GLY A 228 15.51 -17.96 9.53
N GLY A 229 16.37 -18.01 8.50
CA GLY A 229 17.17 -19.19 8.14
C GLY A 229 16.58 -20.03 7.01
N VAL A 230 17.34 -21.06 6.63
CA VAL A 230 16.96 -22.05 5.60
C VAL A 230 17.11 -23.46 6.18
N PRO A 231 15.99 -24.17 6.44
CA PRO A 231 14.62 -23.66 6.50
C PRO A 231 14.42 -22.67 7.66
N ALA A 232 13.41 -21.79 7.55
CA ALA A 232 13.14 -20.79 8.56
C ALA A 232 12.80 -21.42 9.92
N ARG A 233 13.27 -20.79 10.99
CA ARG A 233 13.03 -21.13 12.38
C ARG A 233 12.61 -19.88 13.15
N TYR A 234 11.92 -20.09 14.27
CA TYR A 234 11.66 -19.02 15.22
C TYR A 234 12.98 -18.57 15.84
N ILE A 235 13.26 -17.26 15.79
CA ILE A 235 14.48 -16.66 16.35
C ILE A 235 14.17 -15.55 17.36
N GLY A 236 12.90 -15.25 17.64
CA GLY A 236 12.49 -14.28 18.66
C GLY A 236 11.10 -13.71 18.40
N GLN A 237 10.72 -12.69 19.17
CA GLN A 237 9.53 -11.90 18.90
C GLN A 237 9.85 -10.77 17.92
N SER A 238 8.93 -10.46 17.01
CA SER A 238 9.06 -9.32 16.08
C SER A 238 8.73 -7.99 16.73
N ASN A 239 8.07 -8.01 17.89
CA ASN A 239 7.75 -6.84 18.69
C ASN A 239 8.22 -7.05 20.14
N LYS A 240 8.18 -5.96 20.90
CA LYS A 240 8.34 -5.97 22.36
C LYS A 240 7.20 -5.18 22.98
N GLU A 241 6.83 -5.54 24.20
CA GLU A 241 5.98 -4.67 25.01
C GLU A 241 6.76 -3.39 25.35
N ILE A 242 6.08 -2.25 25.28
CA ILE A 242 6.66 -0.94 25.58
C ILE A 242 5.70 -0.17 26.48
N SER A 243 6.26 0.54 27.46
CA SER A 243 5.49 1.37 28.37
C SER A 243 4.87 2.58 27.67
N VAL A 244 3.83 3.13 28.30
CA VAL A 244 3.19 4.41 27.93
C VAL A 244 4.23 5.53 27.78
N LYS A 245 5.23 5.58 28.68
CA LYS A 245 6.31 6.57 28.63
C LYS A 245 7.21 6.38 27.41
N GLU A 246 7.56 5.14 27.08
CA GLU A 246 8.36 4.83 25.87
C GLU A 246 7.58 5.16 24.59
N GLN A 247 6.28 4.85 24.53
CA GLN A 247 5.42 5.22 23.39
C GLN A 247 5.42 6.72 23.16
N LYS A 248 5.23 7.52 24.23
CA LYS A 248 5.32 8.98 24.18
C LYS A 248 6.66 9.43 23.60
N ASN A 249 7.77 8.91 24.10
CA ASN A 249 9.11 9.31 23.67
C ASN A 249 9.35 8.97 22.19
N ILE A 250 8.96 7.77 21.75
CA ILE A 250 9.05 7.36 20.34
C ILE A 250 8.28 8.35 19.44
N ILE A 251 7.06 8.74 19.82
CA ILE A 251 6.28 9.69 19.00
C ILE A 251 6.96 11.06 18.95
N VAL A 252 7.46 11.57 20.09
CA VAL A 252 8.22 12.83 20.14
C VAL A 252 9.45 12.75 19.23
N ASP A 253 10.19 11.65 19.26
CA ASP A 253 11.38 11.46 18.42
C ASP A 253 11.02 11.40 16.94
N ILE A 254 9.92 10.73 16.56
CA ILE A 254 9.41 10.71 15.18
C ILE A 254 9.08 12.13 14.70
N LEU A 255 8.44 12.94 15.57
CA LEU A 255 8.08 14.32 15.25
C LEU A 255 9.32 15.21 15.13
N LYS A 256 10.28 15.12 16.06
CA LYS A 256 11.57 15.82 15.99
C LYS A 256 12.33 15.49 14.71
N GLU A 257 12.53 14.20 14.44
CA GLU A 257 13.21 13.69 13.25
C GLU A 257 12.48 14.08 11.96
N GLY A 258 11.15 14.13 11.98
CA GLY A 258 10.35 14.56 10.84
C GLY A 258 10.46 16.06 10.60
N LEU A 259 10.10 16.85 11.60
CA LEU A 259 9.94 18.29 11.46
C LEU A 259 11.30 19.03 11.42
N GLY A 260 12.35 18.40 11.95
CA GLY A 260 13.70 18.95 11.99
C GLY A 260 13.87 20.05 13.02
N THR A 261 13.04 20.06 14.05
CA THR A 261 13.01 21.08 15.11
C THR A 261 12.74 20.44 16.47
N GLU A 262 13.30 21.04 17.52
CA GLU A 262 12.95 20.70 18.89
C GLU A 262 11.59 21.32 19.27
N PRO A 263 10.73 20.60 20.01
CA PRO A 263 9.47 21.15 20.45
C PRO A 263 9.66 22.17 21.57
N VAL A 264 8.82 23.20 21.56
CA VAL A 264 8.57 24.01 22.75
C VAL A 264 7.57 23.27 23.63
N ILE A 265 7.93 23.02 24.89
CA ILE A 265 7.06 22.32 25.84
C ILE A 265 6.21 23.35 26.58
N LYS A 266 4.88 23.25 26.45
CA LYS A 266 3.90 24.12 27.15
C LYS A 266 2.70 23.28 27.57
N ASN A 267 2.20 23.44 28.81
CA ASN A 267 0.97 22.79 29.30
C ASN A 267 0.89 21.29 28.93
N ASN A 268 1.94 20.52 29.27
CA ASN A 268 2.04 19.09 28.97
C ASN A 268 1.92 18.71 27.47
N SER A 269 2.15 19.68 26.57
CA SER A 269 2.10 19.54 25.12
C SER A 269 3.49 19.79 24.51
N PHE A 270 3.76 19.16 23.37
CA PHE A 270 4.95 19.38 22.55
C PHE A 270 4.54 20.17 21.32
N CYS A 271 4.95 21.43 21.25
CA CYS A 271 4.57 22.35 20.19
C CYS A 271 5.72 22.51 19.19
N PHE A 272 5.44 22.29 17.93
CA PHE A 272 6.35 22.48 16.80
C PHE A 272 5.74 23.47 15.82
N GLU A 273 6.56 24.02 14.93
CA GLU A 273 6.11 24.81 13.79
C GLU A 273 6.74 24.26 12.52
N LYS A 274 5.93 24.06 11.48
CA LYS A 274 6.41 23.66 10.15
C LYS A 274 5.45 24.13 9.07
N PHE A 275 5.97 24.64 7.96
CA PHE A 275 5.17 25.15 6.84
C PHE A 275 4.13 26.22 7.24
N ASN A 276 4.48 27.08 8.21
CA ASN A 276 3.59 28.11 8.79
C ASN A 276 2.32 27.54 9.45
N GLU A 277 2.38 26.29 9.90
CA GLU A 277 1.34 25.64 10.71
C GLU A 277 1.92 25.23 12.06
N ASN A 278 1.16 25.49 13.12
CA ASN A 278 1.49 25.01 14.46
C ASN A 278 1.09 23.55 14.57
N ILE A 279 1.99 22.72 15.07
CA ILE A 279 1.76 21.29 15.28
C ILE A 279 1.86 21.04 16.77
N THR A 280 0.76 20.66 17.40
CA THR A 280 0.71 20.40 18.83
C THR A 280 0.47 18.92 19.08
N PHE A 281 1.45 18.27 19.70
CA PHE A 281 1.33 16.89 20.16
C PHE A 281 0.98 16.82 21.64
N GLN A 282 -0.13 16.15 21.94
CA GLN A 282 -0.68 15.96 23.28
C GLN A 282 -0.83 14.47 23.57
N TYR A 283 -0.04 13.95 24.50
CA TYR A 283 -0.05 12.51 24.75
C TYR A 283 -1.31 12.05 25.50
N ASP A 284 -1.75 12.81 26.50
CA ASP A 284 -2.87 12.50 27.39
C ASP A 284 -3.77 13.73 27.52
N LEU A 285 -4.91 13.72 26.80
CA LEU A 285 -5.85 14.83 26.77
C LEU A 285 -6.58 15.03 28.10
N GLU A 286 -6.66 14.02 28.97
CA GLU A 286 -7.39 14.11 30.25
C GLU A 286 -6.66 14.99 31.28
N LYS A 287 -5.37 15.24 31.08
CA LYS A 287 -4.52 16.06 31.97
C LYS A 287 -4.33 17.51 31.51
N ILE A 288 -5.14 17.98 30.57
CA ILE A 288 -4.99 19.32 30.00
C ILE A 288 -6.02 20.24 30.65
N GLU A 289 -5.53 21.17 31.47
CA GLU A 289 -6.35 22.10 32.26
C GLU A 289 -7.04 23.17 31.38
N SER A 290 -6.41 23.59 30.28
CA SER A 290 -7.01 24.45 29.25
C SER A 290 -6.35 24.26 27.89
N THR A 291 -7.13 24.39 26.81
CA THR A 291 -6.65 24.41 25.41
C THR A 291 -6.65 25.84 24.88
N ASP A 292 -6.08 26.78 25.64
CA ASP A 292 -6.09 28.18 25.24
C ASP A 292 -5.26 28.40 23.97
N ASN A 293 -5.93 29.02 22.98
CA ASN A 293 -5.42 29.49 21.68
C ASN A 293 -5.07 28.44 20.63
N ILE A 294 -5.94 27.44 20.42
CA ILE A 294 -5.91 26.65 19.18
C ILE A 294 -6.62 27.41 18.07
N SER A 295 -5.88 27.71 17.01
CA SER A 295 -6.32 28.42 15.82
C SER A 295 -6.66 27.45 14.68
N GLN A 296 -7.55 27.85 13.77
CA GLN A 296 -7.95 27.04 12.60
C GLN A 296 -6.79 26.63 11.65
N ARG A 297 -5.55 27.03 11.92
CA ARG A 297 -4.34 26.61 11.20
C ARG A 297 -3.63 25.43 11.86
N ASP A 298 -4.02 25.05 13.06
CA ASP A 298 -3.22 24.15 13.90
C ASP A 298 -3.51 22.68 13.59
N ILE A 299 -2.45 21.88 13.57
CA ILE A 299 -2.51 20.41 13.53
C ILE A 299 -2.41 19.89 14.96
N ILE A 300 -3.40 19.11 15.38
CA ILE A 300 -3.38 18.45 16.68
C ILE A 300 -3.10 16.97 16.50
N ILE A 301 -2.15 16.47 17.28
CA ILE A 301 -1.78 15.06 17.33
C ILE A 301 -2.01 14.57 18.76
N PHE A 302 -2.69 13.43 18.94
CA PHE A 302 -2.83 12.84 20.26
C PHE A 302 -2.82 11.31 20.24
N TYR A 303 -2.54 10.72 21.40
CA TYR A 303 -2.49 9.26 21.58
C TYR A 303 -3.50 8.73 22.62
N GLN A 304 -3.99 9.54 23.56
CA GLN A 304 -5.05 9.15 24.50
C GLN A 304 -6.06 10.28 24.71
N GLY A 305 -7.29 9.89 25.04
CA GLY A 305 -8.43 10.79 25.20
C GLY A 305 -9.20 11.07 23.90
N THR A 306 -10.07 12.07 23.93
CA THR A 306 -10.87 12.50 22.77
C THR A 306 -10.66 13.98 22.53
N ASN A 307 -10.57 14.38 21.27
CA ASN A 307 -10.44 15.78 20.85
C ASN A 307 -11.69 16.66 21.10
N LYS A 308 -12.61 16.24 21.99
CA LYS A 308 -13.81 17.02 22.34
C LYS A 308 -13.48 18.42 22.85
N CYS A 309 -12.32 18.61 23.49
CA CYS A 309 -11.86 19.90 23.99
C CYS A 309 -11.31 20.83 22.89
N HIS A 310 -11.11 20.32 21.67
CA HIS A 310 -10.51 21.05 20.56
C HIS A 310 -11.57 21.39 19.52
N LYS A 311 -11.97 22.66 19.40
CA LYS A 311 -13.00 23.08 18.44
C LYS A 311 -12.47 23.75 17.17
N ASN A 312 -11.19 24.13 17.16
CA ASN A 312 -10.66 25.06 16.16
C ASN A 312 -9.36 24.57 15.49
N TYR A 313 -9.22 23.30 15.08
CA TYR A 313 -8.01 22.83 14.37
C TYR A 313 -8.24 22.62 12.87
N SER A 314 -7.17 22.69 12.07
CA SER A 314 -7.21 22.35 10.64
C SER A 314 -7.22 20.84 10.44
N THR A 315 -6.35 20.12 11.15
CA THR A 315 -6.13 18.69 11.02
C THR A 315 -6.01 18.04 12.39
N CYS A 316 -6.58 16.85 12.54
CA CYS A 316 -6.48 16.03 13.74
C CYS A 316 -5.90 14.65 13.39
N ILE A 317 -4.83 14.26 14.08
CA ILE A 317 -4.22 12.93 14.01
C ILE A 317 -4.42 12.24 15.36
N ASP A 318 -5.26 11.20 15.37
CA ASP A 318 -5.43 10.31 16.50
C ASP A 318 -4.56 9.06 16.28
N LEU A 319 -3.44 9.00 17.00
CA LEU A 319 -2.48 7.91 16.92
C LEU A 319 -2.97 6.62 17.59
N LYS A 320 -3.98 6.69 18.48
CA LYS A 320 -4.59 5.52 19.12
C LYS A 320 -5.48 4.78 18.14
N SER A 321 -6.43 5.50 17.55
CA SER A 321 -7.33 4.95 16.53
C SER A 321 -6.64 4.83 15.17
N LYS A 322 -5.43 5.39 15.03
CA LYS A 322 -4.67 5.50 13.78
C LYS A 322 -5.51 6.15 12.69
N THR A 323 -6.05 7.33 12.98
CA THR A 323 -6.86 8.10 12.04
C THR A 323 -6.30 9.50 11.83
N ILE A 324 -6.54 10.05 10.64
CA ILE A 324 -6.31 11.45 10.31
C ILE A 324 -7.61 12.05 9.74
N SER A 325 -7.93 13.26 10.17
CA SER A 325 -9.17 13.96 9.82
C SER A 325 -8.95 15.46 9.65
N GLY A 326 -9.85 16.11 8.90
CA GLY A 326 -9.80 17.54 8.65
C GLY A 326 -9.15 17.89 7.31
N ARG A 327 -8.61 19.10 7.21
CA ARG A 327 -8.03 19.64 5.98
C ARG A 327 -6.63 19.06 5.75
N ALA A 328 -6.32 18.72 4.50
CA ALA A 328 -4.95 18.40 4.11
C ALA A 328 -4.13 19.67 3.84
N SER A 329 -2.91 19.69 4.34
CA SER A 329 -1.90 20.73 4.18
C SER A 329 -0.54 20.12 3.88
N LYS A 330 0.46 20.96 3.59
CA LYS A 330 1.84 20.48 3.44
C LYS A 330 2.37 19.83 4.71
N ALA A 331 2.03 20.37 5.89
CA ALA A 331 2.47 19.80 7.16
C ALA A 331 1.74 18.50 7.49
N SER A 332 0.42 18.41 7.26
CA SER A 332 -0.33 17.18 7.53
C SER A 332 0.09 16.04 6.60
N GLU A 333 0.34 16.34 5.32
CA GLU A 333 0.83 15.35 4.36
C GLU A 333 2.25 14.87 4.69
N PHE A 334 3.10 15.81 5.12
CA PHE A 334 4.44 15.48 5.59
C PHE A 334 4.40 14.58 6.83
N LEU A 335 3.58 14.91 7.82
CA LEU A 335 3.38 14.10 9.03
C LEU A 335 2.81 12.71 8.69
N ARG A 336 1.79 12.64 7.81
CA ARG A 336 1.21 11.39 7.33
C ARG A 336 2.27 10.47 6.74
N ASP A 337 3.14 10.98 5.85
CA ASP A 337 4.23 10.19 5.28
C ASP A 337 5.29 9.81 6.33
N LYS A 338 5.62 10.72 7.25
CA LYS A 338 6.59 10.43 8.33
C LYS A 338 6.11 9.30 9.23
N PHE A 339 4.85 9.33 9.66
CA PHE A 339 4.23 8.27 10.46
C PHE A 339 4.18 6.95 9.69
N ARG A 340 3.78 6.99 8.42
CA ARG A 340 3.76 5.81 7.54
C ARG A 340 5.12 5.12 7.46
N ARG A 341 6.21 5.89 7.29
CA ARG A 341 7.60 5.36 7.25
C ARG A 341 8.04 4.72 8.56
N LYS A 342 7.37 5.00 9.67
CA LYS A 342 7.60 4.38 10.98
C LYS A 342 6.56 3.29 11.30
N GLY A 343 5.79 2.83 10.31
CA GLY A 343 4.78 1.78 10.47
C GLY A 343 3.45 2.25 11.10
N ILE A 344 3.27 3.56 11.29
CA ILE A 344 2.03 4.15 11.80
C ILE A 344 1.18 4.58 10.60
N ILE A 345 0.35 3.66 10.11
CA ILE A 345 -0.55 3.90 8.99
C ILE A 345 -1.84 4.56 9.49
N LEU A 346 -2.12 5.77 9.02
CA LEU A 346 -3.30 6.55 9.39
C LEU A 346 -4.44 6.35 8.37
N ASN A 347 -5.59 5.91 8.85
CA ASN A 347 -6.83 5.82 8.08
C ASN A 347 -7.49 7.20 7.93
N TYR A 348 -8.01 7.48 6.74
CA TYR A 348 -8.64 8.77 6.44
C TYR A 348 -10.08 8.82 6.92
N LYS A 349 -10.41 9.82 7.75
CA LYS A 349 -11.77 10.15 8.18
C LYS A 349 -12.05 11.60 7.81
N ASN A 350 -12.87 11.84 6.78
CA ASN A 350 -13.09 13.20 6.24
C ASN A 350 -11.75 13.93 5.97
N TYR A 351 -10.79 13.21 5.41
CA TYR A 351 -9.46 13.72 5.04
C TYR A 351 -9.17 13.32 3.61
N SER A 352 -8.86 14.30 2.77
CA SER A 352 -8.51 14.08 1.37
C SER A 352 -7.01 14.35 1.18
N PRO A 353 -6.15 13.32 1.13
CA PRO A 353 -4.71 13.51 0.94
C PRO A 353 -4.43 14.17 -0.42
N PHE A 354 -3.25 14.79 -0.56
CA PHE A 354 -2.86 15.34 -1.85
C PHE A 354 -2.78 14.23 -2.90
N SER A 355 -3.30 14.51 -4.09
CA SER A 355 -3.29 13.56 -5.20
C SER A 355 -1.86 13.08 -5.49
N LEU A 356 -1.71 11.79 -5.72
CA LEU A 356 -0.47 11.21 -6.23
C LEU A 356 -0.11 11.93 -7.52
N ASN A 357 1.09 12.50 -7.57
CA ASN A 357 1.56 13.27 -8.69
C ASN A 357 2.38 12.36 -9.63
N TYR A 358 1.76 11.93 -10.72
CA TYR A 358 2.38 11.09 -11.75
C TYR A 358 3.69 11.68 -12.27
N ASP A 359 3.69 12.97 -12.61
CA ASP A 359 4.86 13.65 -13.19
C ASP A 359 5.99 13.75 -12.17
N TYR A 360 5.67 14.10 -10.92
CA TYR A 360 6.63 14.13 -9.82
C TYR A 360 7.27 12.76 -9.61
N LEU A 361 6.48 11.68 -9.60
CA LEU A 361 6.97 10.32 -9.41
C LEU A 361 7.80 9.81 -10.61
N ILE A 362 7.59 10.33 -11.82
CA ILE A 362 8.48 10.09 -12.98
C ILE A 362 9.80 10.86 -12.84
N ILE A 363 9.73 12.18 -12.59
CA ILE A 363 10.87 13.12 -12.62
C ILE A 363 11.96 12.67 -11.68
N ASN A 364 11.56 12.22 -10.52
CA ASN A 364 12.45 12.14 -9.41
C ASN A 364 13.42 10.96 -9.52
N LYS A 365 13.26 10.05 -10.50
CA LYS A 365 13.87 8.71 -10.47
C LYS A 365 13.80 8.09 -9.08
N ILE A 366 12.89 8.56 -8.21
CA ILE A 366 12.81 8.08 -6.85
C ILE A 366 12.21 6.71 -7.05
N GLU A 367 13.10 5.74 -6.99
CA GLU A 367 12.88 4.35 -6.64
C GLU A 367 12.11 4.32 -5.31
N VAL A 368 10.82 4.70 -5.31
CA VAL A 368 9.91 4.43 -4.18
C VAL A 368 9.14 3.19 -4.47
#